data_AF-A0A8B6CH04-F1
#
_entry.id   AF-A0A8B6CH04-F1
#
_cell.length_a   1.000
_cell.length_b   1.000
_cell.length_c   1.000
_cell.angle_alpha   90.00
_cell.angle_beta   90.00
_cell.angle_gamma   90.00
#
_symmetry.space_group_name_H-M   'P 1'
#
loop_
_entity.id
_entity.type
_entity.pdbx_description
1 polymer ?
#
loop_
_entity_poly.entity_id
_entity_poly.type
_entity_poly.pdbx_seq_one_letter_code
_entity_poly.pdbx_strand_id
1 'polypeptide(L)'
;MYNQPTNQYTQYQQTINQSNHPVSKNQSTTNQSNHRETTTNKSNKPIDTSSTVDSIHILNETIEHLSSGYISPIKSTLRTDLETAGRTTRWYYKRKAEESTEDFLETIALGKCLELSKLTKFFKGPDNEHCEDEYSVTNLASIYENAETWQTKRQILSIMTDKASKQELMNIIPGLTKWKIDEARKHSKENGSGMPEGDKKLTREKQCPLKTDHFMGFISQPHFLQDVAYGTKTIKLSTGVILTIPNCIRTVIHTRLIDTYTKFCSEINFIPLSERTLFRILNLCAASKRKNLAGLDSMMQAGTDAFLKLEEIRVQLGDVFVDSTGKDDIQDCKKYIKGDFKTHLEMSDNCSFH
;
A
#
# COMPACT_ATOMS: atom_id res chain seq x y z
N MET A 1 -38.80 -29.88 -32.54
CA MET A 1 -37.34 -29.72 -32.31
C MET A 1 -37.16 -28.57 -31.33
N TYR A 2 -36.98 -28.89 -30.05
CA TYR A 2 -36.78 -27.92 -28.99
C TYR A 2 -35.30 -27.52 -28.94
N ASN A 3 -35.02 -26.22 -29.11
CA ASN A 3 -33.73 -25.64 -28.73
C ASN A 3 -33.85 -25.15 -27.28
N GLN A 4 -33.04 -25.71 -26.39
CA GLN A 4 -32.88 -25.27 -25.01
C GLN A 4 -31.99 -24.02 -24.94
N PRO A 5 -32.28 -23.04 -24.06
CA PRO A 5 -31.31 -22.00 -23.72
C PRO A 5 -30.29 -22.56 -22.73
N THR A 6 -29.02 -22.36 -23.07
CA THR A 6 -27.83 -22.83 -22.39
C THR A 6 -27.71 -22.25 -20.98
N ASN A 7 -27.40 -23.14 -20.05
CA ASN A 7 -27.54 -23.00 -18.60
C ASN A 7 -26.27 -22.35 -17.99
N GLN A 8 -26.31 -21.04 -17.70
CA GLN A 8 -25.21 -20.30 -17.07
C GLN A 8 -24.89 -20.79 -15.64
N TYR A 9 -25.80 -21.53 -15.01
CA TYR A 9 -25.61 -22.10 -13.67
C TYR A 9 -24.64 -23.30 -13.63
N THR A 10 -24.46 -24.01 -14.74
CA THR A 10 -23.65 -25.25 -14.76
C THR A 10 -22.15 -24.96 -14.78
N GLN A 11 -21.74 -23.80 -15.29
CA GLN A 11 -20.33 -23.37 -15.34
C GLN A 11 -19.78 -22.97 -13.96
N TYR A 12 -20.65 -22.55 -13.04
CA TYR A 12 -20.27 -22.21 -11.66
C TYR A 12 -19.99 -23.44 -10.78
N GLN A 13 -20.52 -24.62 -11.09
CA GLN A 13 -20.31 -25.82 -10.28
C GLN A 13 -18.98 -26.54 -10.59
N GLN A 14 -18.42 -26.35 -11.78
CA GLN A 14 -17.18 -27.04 -12.19
C GLN A 14 -15.92 -26.47 -11.54
N THR A 15 -15.93 -25.20 -11.10
CA THR A 15 -14.78 -24.55 -10.45
C THR A 15 -14.63 -24.91 -8.97
N ILE A 16 -15.66 -25.49 -8.34
CA ILE A 16 -15.67 -25.81 -6.89
C ILE A 16 -14.89 -27.10 -6.58
N ASN A 17 -14.76 -28.02 -7.55
CA ASN A 17 -14.23 -29.37 -7.29
C ASN A 17 -12.71 -29.53 -7.48
N GLN A 18 -11.96 -28.47 -7.79
CA GLN A 18 -10.51 -28.56 -8.05
C GLN A 18 -9.60 -28.03 -6.93
N SER A 19 -10.13 -27.52 -5.81
CA SER A 19 -9.29 -26.87 -4.79
C SER A 19 -9.00 -27.68 -3.52
N ASN A 20 -9.26 -28.99 -3.47
CA ASN A 20 -9.05 -29.80 -2.27
C ASN A 20 -8.09 -30.99 -2.53
N HIS A 21 -6.79 -30.76 -2.33
CA HIS A 21 -5.84 -31.81 -1.94
C HIS A 21 -4.99 -31.34 -0.73
N PRO A 22 -4.57 -32.26 0.16
CA PRO A 22 -4.08 -31.95 1.50
C PRO A 22 -2.58 -31.66 1.50
N VAL A 23 -2.16 -30.62 2.24
CA VAL A 23 -0.75 -30.32 2.47
C VAL A 23 -0.25 -31.05 3.72
N SER A 24 0.79 -31.85 3.51
CA SER A 24 1.47 -32.69 4.48
C SER A 24 2.28 -31.88 5.49
N LYS A 25 2.30 -32.34 6.75
CA LYS A 25 3.15 -31.82 7.83
C LYS A 25 4.59 -32.26 7.58
N ASN A 26 5.52 -31.32 7.44
CA ASN A 26 6.95 -31.59 7.60
C ASN A 26 7.50 -30.80 8.79
N GLN A 27 8.05 -31.57 9.73
CA GLN A 27 8.85 -31.13 10.86
C GLN A 27 10.23 -30.74 10.32
N SER A 28 10.72 -29.56 10.69
CA SER A 28 12.11 -29.16 10.46
C SER A 28 12.77 -28.92 11.81
N THR A 29 13.73 -29.78 12.10
CA THR A 29 14.65 -29.79 13.23
C THR A 29 15.62 -28.62 13.17
N THR A 30 15.66 -27.78 14.20
CA THR A 30 16.68 -26.75 14.41
C THR A 30 17.88 -27.38 15.10
N ASN A 31 18.97 -27.58 14.37
CA ASN A 31 20.28 -27.90 14.93
C ASN A 31 20.92 -26.62 15.52
N GLN A 32 21.09 -26.59 16.84
CA GLN A 32 21.94 -25.63 17.53
C GLN A 32 23.39 -26.08 17.43
N SER A 33 24.22 -25.36 16.67
CA SER A 33 25.68 -25.50 16.71
C SER A 33 26.26 -24.45 17.65
N ASN A 34 26.69 -24.92 18.83
CA ASN A 34 27.52 -24.18 19.77
C ASN A 34 28.89 -23.88 19.13
N HIS A 35 29.23 -22.60 18.95
CA HIS A 35 30.61 -22.19 18.72
C HIS A 35 31.16 -21.47 19.94
N ARG A 36 32.23 -22.08 20.46
CA ARG A 36 33.01 -21.80 21.65
C ARG A 36 33.83 -20.52 21.44
N GLU A 37 33.52 -19.47 22.19
CA GLU A 37 34.38 -18.30 22.33
C GLU A 37 35.70 -18.74 23.00
N THR A 38 36.80 -18.56 22.28
CA THR A 38 38.15 -18.71 22.82
C THR A 38 38.68 -17.31 23.03
N THR A 39 38.59 -16.82 24.26
CA THR A 39 39.16 -15.54 24.68
C THR A 39 40.68 -15.68 24.79
N THR A 40 41.40 -15.32 23.73
CA THR A 40 42.84 -15.05 23.84
C THR A 40 43.06 -13.59 24.27
N ASN A 41 43.36 -13.45 25.56
CA ASN A 41 43.90 -12.26 26.19
C ASN A 41 45.10 -11.68 25.41
N LYS A 42 44.99 -10.44 24.92
CA LYS A 42 46.16 -9.58 24.70
C LYS A 42 46.27 -8.63 25.88
N SER A 43 47.22 -8.96 26.74
CA SER A 43 47.68 -8.17 27.88
C SER A 43 48.11 -6.78 27.41
N ASN A 44 47.47 -5.74 27.95
CA ASN A 44 48.00 -4.38 27.96
C ASN A 44 49.22 -4.34 28.88
N LYS A 45 50.41 -4.19 28.32
CA LYS A 45 51.60 -3.81 29.09
C LYS A 45 51.58 -2.29 29.32
N PRO A 46 51.86 -1.80 30.53
CA PRO A 46 52.04 -0.38 30.79
C PRO A 46 53.28 0.13 30.03
N ILE A 47 53.16 1.27 29.35
CA ILE A 47 54.27 1.94 28.68
C ILE A 47 55.11 2.67 29.73
N ASP A 48 56.38 2.27 29.88
CA ASP A 48 57.35 2.91 30.77
C ASP A 48 57.58 4.37 30.38
N THR A 49 57.16 5.29 31.25
CA THR A 49 57.11 6.73 31.00
C THR A 49 58.47 7.43 30.93
N SER A 50 59.56 6.74 31.29
CA SER A 50 60.92 7.33 31.26
C SER A 50 61.54 7.28 29.85
N SER A 51 61.32 6.21 29.09
CA SER A 51 61.96 6.01 27.77
C SER A 51 61.33 6.82 26.64
N THR A 52 60.05 7.18 26.79
CA THR A 52 59.28 7.91 25.77
C THR A 52 59.62 9.39 25.71
N VAL A 53 60.10 9.98 26.82
CA VAL A 53 60.44 11.41 26.89
C VAL A 53 61.74 11.68 26.14
N ASP A 54 62.74 10.81 26.33
CA ASP A 54 64.02 10.88 25.61
C ASP A 54 63.82 10.67 24.10
N SER A 55 62.91 9.78 23.71
CA SER A 55 62.60 9.52 22.30
C SER A 55 61.92 10.70 21.59
N ILE A 56 61.05 11.45 22.27
CA ILE A 56 60.46 12.68 21.71
C ILE A 56 61.51 13.78 21.59
N HIS A 57 62.41 13.89 22.58
CA HIS A 57 63.47 14.90 22.53
C HIS A 57 64.36 14.70 21.29
N ILE A 58 64.80 13.46 21.05
CA ILE A 58 65.60 13.10 19.86
C ILE A 58 64.81 13.37 18.57
N LEU A 59 63.51 13.07 18.56
CA LEU A 59 62.65 13.35 17.41
C LEU A 59 62.53 14.84 17.14
N ASN A 60 62.36 15.67 18.16
CA ASN A 60 62.26 17.12 17.99
C ASN A 60 63.60 17.74 17.55
N GLU A 61 64.72 17.26 18.07
CA GLU A 61 66.06 17.69 17.66
C GLU A 61 66.34 17.36 16.19
N THR A 62 65.97 16.14 15.76
CA THR A 62 66.09 15.74 14.34
C THR A 62 65.15 16.55 13.43
N ILE A 63 63.91 16.80 13.84
CA ILE A 63 62.98 17.66 13.07
C ILE A 63 63.54 19.09 12.96
N GLU A 64 64.13 19.64 14.04
CA GLU A 64 64.72 20.98 14.01
C GLU A 64 65.89 21.08 13.04
N HIS A 65 66.78 20.06 13.03
CA HIS A 65 67.91 20.00 12.11
C HIS A 65 67.50 19.82 10.65
N LEU A 66 66.47 19.03 10.37
CA LEU A 66 66.03 18.73 8.99
C LEU A 66 65.14 19.84 8.43
N SER A 67 64.29 20.45 9.27
CA SER A 67 63.34 21.49 8.86
C SER A 67 63.93 22.91 8.91
N SER A 68 65.17 23.09 9.37
CA SER A 68 65.78 24.42 9.62
C SER A 68 64.91 25.38 10.45
N GLY A 69 64.04 24.82 11.31
CA GLY A 69 63.13 25.57 12.18
C GLY A 69 61.73 25.87 11.62
N TYR A 70 61.35 25.35 10.44
CA TYR A 70 60.01 25.56 9.88
C TYR A 70 58.92 24.74 10.60
N ILE A 71 59.26 23.58 11.16
CA ILE A 71 58.30 22.74 11.90
C ILE A 71 58.45 22.97 13.39
N SER A 72 57.32 23.27 14.05
CA SER A 72 57.30 23.38 15.52
C SER A 72 57.42 22.01 16.21
N PRO A 73 58.12 21.93 17.36
CA PRO A 73 58.33 20.69 18.08
C PRO A 73 57.02 20.07 18.60
N ILE A 74 57.00 18.75 18.67
CA ILE A 74 55.88 17.97 19.21
C ILE A 74 55.89 18.10 20.73
N LYS A 75 54.81 18.65 21.30
CA LYS A 75 54.75 19.05 22.71
C LYS A 75 54.39 17.92 23.68
N SER A 76 53.77 16.84 23.19
CA SER A 76 53.31 15.72 24.02
C SER A 76 53.14 14.43 23.24
N THR A 77 53.36 13.28 23.89
CA THR A 77 52.96 11.97 23.36
C THR A 77 51.46 11.75 23.49
N LEU A 78 50.84 11.20 22.44
CA LEU A 78 49.47 10.72 22.51
C LEU A 78 49.43 9.43 23.35
N ARG A 79 48.79 9.47 24.52
CA ARG A 79 48.68 8.33 25.44
C ARG A 79 47.36 7.56 25.35
N THR A 80 46.36 8.16 24.70
CA THR A 80 45.04 7.57 24.47
C THR A 80 44.95 7.00 23.07
N ASP A 81 44.03 6.08 22.84
CA ASP A 81 43.81 5.55 21.50
C ASP A 81 43.33 6.65 20.53
N LEU A 82 43.79 6.58 19.27
CA LEU A 82 43.58 7.62 18.27
C LEU A 82 42.08 7.80 17.95
N GLU A 83 41.30 6.72 17.96
CA GLU A 83 39.85 6.75 17.69
C GLU A 83 39.06 7.45 18.81
N THR A 84 39.51 7.28 20.05
CA THR A 84 38.88 7.86 21.25
C THR A 84 39.25 9.34 21.48
N ALA A 85 40.27 9.84 20.78
CA ALA A 85 40.78 11.19 20.97
C ALA A 85 39.85 12.27 20.36
N GLY A 86 39.80 13.42 21.03
CA GLY A 86 39.06 14.60 20.57
C GLY A 86 39.48 15.04 19.16
N ARG A 87 38.55 15.60 18.39
CA ARG A 87 38.76 15.98 16.98
C ARG A 87 39.98 16.89 16.78
N THR A 88 40.16 17.87 17.67
CA THR A 88 41.29 18.81 17.64
C THR A 88 42.62 18.11 17.94
N THR A 89 42.64 17.19 18.90
CA THR A 89 43.81 16.38 19.25
C THR A 89 44.22 15.48 18.09
N ARG A 90 43.26 14.78 17.47
CA ARG A 90 43.53 13.97 16.26
C ARG A 90 44.12 14.79 15.13
N TRP A 91 43.53 15.95 14.86
CA TRP A 91 44.00 16.83 13.79
C TRP A 91 45.42 17.34 14.05
N TYR A 92 45.73 17.74 15.29
CA TYR A 92 47.09 18.15 15.67
C TYR A 92 48.12 17.05 15.42
N TYR A 93 47.85 15.81 15.88
CA TYR A 93 48.79 14.71 15.72
C TYR A 93 48.92 14.25 14.27
N LYS A 94 47.82 14.21 13.51
CA LYS A 94 47.85 13.94 12.07
C LYS A 94 48.74 14.94 11.35
N ARG A 95 48.45 16.22 11.53
CA ARG A 95 49.20 17.31 10.88
C ARG A 95 50.69 17.23 11.20
N LYS A 96 51.04 16.96 12.47
CA LYS A 96 52.44 16.84 12.89
C LYS A 96 53.14 15.64 12.26
N ALA A 97 52.44 14.52 12.12
CA ALA A 97 52.98 13.35 11.43
C ALA A 97 53.22 13.64 9.95
N GLU A 98 52.27 14.29 9.27
CA GLU A 98 52.40 14.68 7.86
C GLU A 98 53.59 15.61 7.64
N GLU A 99 53.65 16.74 8.38
CA GLU A 99 54.76 17.70 8.33
C GLU A 99 56.12 16.99 8.54
N SER A 100 56.21 16.12 9.54
CA SER A 100 57.46 15.39 9.82
C SER A 100 57.83 14.44 8.67
N THR A 101 56.86 13.67 8.17
CA THR A 101 57.13 12.72 7.07
C THR A 101 57.50 13.43 5.77
N GLU A 102 56.94 14.59 5.49
CA GLU A 102 57.26 15.37 4.29
C GLU A 102 58.72 15.81 4.29
N ASP A 103 59.20 16.36 5.41
CA ASP A 103 60.60 16.75 5.58
C ASP A 103 61.56 15.55 5.53
N PHE A 104 61.20 14.44 6.20
CA PHE A 104 62.00 13.21 6.11
C PHE A 104 62.07 12.69 4.66
N LEU A 105 60.97 12.70 3.93
CA LEU A 105 60.93 12.24 2.54
C LEU A 105 61.70 13.19 1.61
N GLU A 106 61.70 14.49 1.87
CA GLU A 106 62.51 15.46 1.14
C GLU A 106 64.02 15.23 1.36
N THR A 107 64.41 14.84 2.57
CA THR A 107 65.83 14.50 2.86
C THR A 107 66.29 13.19 2.21
N ILE A 108 65.38 12.23 2.06
CA ILE A 108 65.65 10.94 1.40
C ILE A 108 65.70 11.11 -0.12
N ALA A 109 64.82 11.94 -0.69
CA ALA A 109 64.68 12.13 -2.12
C ALA A 109 64.34 13.59 -2.47
N LEU A 110 65.40 14.40 -2.63
CA LEU A 110 65.32 15.80 -3.04
C LEU A 110 64.44 15.97 -4.29
N GLY A 111 63.35 16.72 -4.14
CA GLY A 111 62.41 17.04 -5.22
C GLY A 111 61.50 15.90 -5.69
N LYS A 112 61.54 14.72 -5.05
CA LYS A 112 60.67 13.56 -5.37
C LYS A 112 59.86 13.06 -4.17
N CYS A 113 59.76 13.86 -3.11
CA CYS A 113 58.99 13.56 -1.90
C CYS A 113 57.54 13.11 -2.23
N LEU A 114 56.86 13.75 -3.19
CA LEU A 114 55.49 13.41 -3.59
C LEU A 114 55.35 12.01 -4.22
N GLU A 115 56.34 11.56 -5.00
CA GLU A 115 56.33 10.22 -5.62
C GLU A 115 56.61 9.14 -4.58
N LEU A 116 57.53 9.41 -3.66
CA LEU A 116 57.90 8.49 -2.58
C LEU A 116 56.79 8.40 -1.51
N SER A 117 56.11 9.51 -1.23
CA SER A 117 54.90 9.56 -0.40
C SER A 117 53.78 8.70 -0.98
N LYS A 118 53.56 8.75 -2.30
CA LYS A 118 52.59 7.87 -2.97
C LYS A 118 53.00 6.41 -2.81
N LEU A 119 54.25 6.07 -3.10
CA LEU A 119 54.75 4.69 -3.01
C LEU A 119 54.64 4.10 -1.60
N THR A 120 54.91 4.90 -0.57
CA THR A 120 54.81 4.50 0.84
C THR A 120 53.38 4.41 1.34
N LYS A 121 52.47 5.27 0.85
CA LYS A 121 51.02 5.17 1.14
C LYS A 121 50.41 3.86 0.62
N PHE A 122 50.93 3.28 -0.47
CA PHE A 122 50.49 1.97 -0.97
C PHE A 122 50.81 0.79 -0.01
N PHE A 123 51.73 0.95 0.93
CA PHE A 123 52.03 -0.10 1.93
C PHE A 123 51.15 -0.04 3.18
N LYS A 124 50.31 0.99 3.33
CA LYS A 124 49.22 0.98 4.31
C LYS A 124 47.99 0.38 3.66
N GLY A 125 47.39 -0.59 4.35
CA GLY A 125 46.09 -1.15 4.00
C GLY A 125 45.04 -0.04 3.80
N PRO A 126 43.94 -0.35 3.10
CA PRO A 126 43.02 0.62 2.55
C PRO A 126 42.19 1.26 3.66
N ASP A 127 42.76 2.18 4.42
CA ASP A 127 42.01 2.97 5.40
C ASP A 127 42.46 4.43 5.36
N ASN A 128 41.63 5.18 4.64
CA ASN A 128 41.23 6.56 4.87
C ASN A 128 42.30 7.65 4.97
N GLU A 129 42.37 8.47 3.91
CA GLU A 129 42.31 9.92 4.04
C GLU A 129 41.86 10.59 2.73
N HIS A 130 40.58 11.02 2.73
CA HIS A 130 39.87 11.76 1.68
C HIS A 130 39.70 11.06 0.32
N CYS A 131 38.80 10.06 0.25
CA CYS A 131 37.73 9.96 -0.77
C CYS A 131 36.93 8.63 -0.61
N GLU A 132 36.19 8.46 0.49
CA GLU A 132 35.21 7.34 0.56
C GLU A 132 33.86 7.70 -0.06
N ASP A 133 33.52 8.98 -0.15
CA ASP A 133 32.18 9.40 -0.58
C ASP A 133 31.98 9.27 -2.10
N GLU A 134 32.97 9.57 -2.94
CA GLU A 134 32.82 9.51 -4.40
C GLU A 134 32.78 8.06 -4.92
N TYR A 135 33.59 7.17 -4.33
CA TYR A 135 33.57 5.74 -4.65
C TYR A 135 32.28 5.05 -4.14
N SER A 136 31.70 5.54 -3.04
CA SER A 136 30.39 5.08 -2.55
C SER A 136 29.25 5.50 -3.49
N VAL A 137 29.24 6.75 -3.96
CA VAL A 137 28.15 7.27 -4.82
C VAL A 137 28.22 6.68 -6.23
N THR A 138 29.40 6.47 -6.80
CA THR A 138 29.55 5.81 -8.12
C THR A 138 29.14 4.33 -8.08
N ASN A 139 29.47 3.60 -7.01
CA ASN A 139 28.98 2.23 -6.83
C ASN A 139 27.47 2.17 -6.61
N LEU A 140 26.88 3.11 -5.86
CA LEU A 140 25.43 3.19 -5.71
C LEU A 140 24.73 3.55 -7.04
N ALA A 141 25.39 4.30 -7.92
CA ALA A 141 24.87 4.63 -9.24
C ALA A 141 24.78 3.39 -10.14
N SER A 142 25.79 2.51 -10.11
CA SER A 142 25.73 1.25 -10.87
C SER A 142 24.64 0.30 -10.34
N ILE A 143 24.43 0.26 -9.02
CA ILE A 143 23.33 -0.51 -8.41
C ILE A 143 21.97 0.09 -8.80
N TYR A 144 21.86 1.42 -8.87
CA TYR A 144 20.64 2.11 -9.34
C TYR A 144 20.27 1.75 -10.79
N GLU A 145 21.27 1.66 -11.67
CA GLU A 145 21.03 1.28 -13.07
C GLU A 145 20.54 -0.17 -13.18
N ASN A 146 21.13 -1.07 -12.41
CA ASN A 146 20.82 -2.50 -12.40
C ASN A 146 19.49 -2.86 -11.69
N ALA A 147 18.92 -1.96 -10.90
CA ALA A 147 17.66 -2.24 -10.20
C ALA A 147 16.48 -2.37 -11.19
N GLU A 148 15.62 -3.37 -10.98
CA GLU A 148 14.47 -3.64 -11.86
C GLU A 148 13.27 -2.72 -11.58
N THR A 149 12.97 -2.48 -10.30
CA THR A 149 11.78 -1.74 -9.88
C THR A 149 12.10 -0.30 -9.48
N TRP A 150 11.14 0.60 -9.71
CA TRP A 150 11.27 1.99 -9.28
C TRP A 150 11.40 2.11 -7.75
N GLN A 151 10.76 1.22 -6.99
CA GLN A 151 10.84 1.20 -5.53
C GLN A 151 12.27 0.98 -5.07
N THR A 152 12.96 -0.02 -5.60
CA THR A 152 14.38 -0.28 -5.30
C THR A 152 15.26 0.88 -5.77
N LYS A 153 15.01 1.43 -6.96
CA LYS A 153 15.70 2.63 -7.46
C LYS A 153 15.53 3.84 -6.54
N ARG A 154 14.33 4.06 -6.01
CA ARG A 154 14.02 5.15 -5.08
C ARG A 154 14.71 4.95 -3.73
N GLN A 155 14.81 3.71 -3.25
CA GLN A 155 15.56 3.37 -2.03
C GLN A 155 17.05 3.67 -2.20
N ILE A 156 17.67 3.15 -3.26
CA ILE A 156 19.09 3.42 -3.56
C ILE A 156 19.34 4.91 -3.71
N LEU A 157 18.49 5.60 -4.47
CA LEU A 157 18.62 7.05 -4.68
C LEU A 157 18.46 7.84 -3.37
N SER A 158 17.59 7.38 -2.45
CA SER A 158 17.41 8.05 -1.15
C SER A 158 18.68 8.06 -0.31
N ILE A 159 19.51 7.00 -0.39
CA ILE A 159 20.82 6.92 0.25
C ILE A 159 21.78 7.96 -0.34
N MET A 160 21.73 8.15 -1.66
CA MET A 160 22.61 9.09 -2.37
C MET A 160 22.19 10.55 -2.15
N THR A 161 20.90 10.81 -1.91
CA THR A 161 20.36 12.18 -1.79
C THR A 161 20.84 12.96 -0.57
N ASP A 162 21.30 12.27 0.47
CA ASP A 162 21.88 12.88 1.67
C ASP A 162 23.36 13.26 1.46
N LYS A 163 24.05 12.60 0.51
CA LYS A 163 25.50 12.75 0.28
C LYS A 163 25.86 13.66 -0.90
N ALA A 164 24.95 13.86 -1.87
CA ALA A 164 25.25 14.59 -3.10
C ALA A 164 24.19 15.63 -3.45
N SER A 165 24.63 16.71 -4.11
CA SER A 165 23.74 17.77 -4.59
C SER A 165 22.88 17.29 -5.78
N LYS A 166 21.78 17.99 -6.09
CA LYS A 166 20.91 17.59 -7.22
C LYS A 166 21.68 17.57 -8.54
N GLN A 167 22.62 18.50 -8.72
CA GLN A 167 23.40 18.62 -9.96
C GLN A 167 24.43 17.49 -10.07
N GLU A 168 25.12 17.16 -8.98
CA GLU A 168 26.03 16.01 -8.93
C GLU A 168 25.31 14.69 -9.26
N LEU A 169 24.14 14.45 -8.67
CA LEU A 169 23.37 13.23 -8.95
C LEU A 169 22.92 13.12 -10.41
N MET A 170 22.58 14.26 -11.04
CA MET A 170 22.21 14.29 -12.46
C MET A 170 23.42 14.06 -13.37
N ASN A 171 24.62 14.43 -12.94
CA ASN A 171 25.85 14.18 -13.69
C ASN A 171 26.30 12.72 -13.56
N ILE A 172 26.13 12.12 -12.37
CA ILE A 172 26.53 10.73 -12.10
C ILE A 172 25.57 9.73 -12.75
N ILE A 173 24.26 10.03 -12.75
CA ILE A 173 23.23 9.14 -13.34
C ILE A 173 22.59 9.85 -14.54
N PRO A 174 22.98 9.51 -15.79
CA PRO A 174 22.41 10.12 -16.97
C PRO A 174 20.91 9.78 -17.09
N GLY A 175 20.08 10.79 -17.36
CA GLY A 175 18.62 10.64 -17.48
C GLY A 175 17.84 10.71 -16.16
N LEU A 176 18.52 11.01 -15.04
CA LEU A 176 17.85 11.27 -13.77
C LEU A 176 17.12 12.62 -13.77
N THR A 177 15.81 12.61 -13.49
CA THR A 177 15.01 13.84 -13.42
C THR A 177 15.02 14.43 -12.02
N LYS A 178 14.89 15.76 -11.92
CA LYS A 178 14.77 16.47 -10.63
C LYS A 178 13.63 15.91 -9.76
N TRP A 179 12.52 15.55 -10.40
CA TRP A 179 11.37 14.93 -9.72
C TRP A 179 11.73 13.62 -9.02
N LYS A 180 12.49 12.73 -9.66
CA LYS A 180 12.94 11.47 -9.06
C LYS A 180 13.82 11.70 -7.82
N ILE A 181 14.66 12.74 -7.85
CA ILE A 181 15.50 13.14 -6.72
C ILE A 181 14.64 13.69 -5.58
N ASP A 182 13.64 14.52 -5.88
CA ASP A 182 12.73 15.07 -4.87
C ASP A 182 11.87 13.98 -4.24
N GLU A 183 11.42 13.00 -5.01
CA GLU A 183 10.66 11.86 -4.50
C GLU A 183 11.52 10.94 -3.61
N ALA A 184 12.80 10.75 -3.94
CA ALA A 184 13.74 10.02 -3.10
C ALA A 184 14.06 10.75 -1.79
N ARG A 185 14.18 12.08 -1.83
CA ARG A 185 14.33 12.91 -0.61
C ARG A 185 13.09 12.86 0.27
N LYS A 186 11.90 12.91 -0.34
CA LYS A 186 10.64 12.74 0.38
C LYS A 186 10.58 11.38 1.07
N HIS A 187 10.96 10.32 0.35
CA HIS A 187 11.05 8.99 0.90
C HIS A 187 12.05 8.89 2.07
N SER A 188 13.25 9.46 1.95
CA SER A 188 14.23 9.50 3.07
C SER A 188 13.63 10.16 4.33
N LYS A 189 12.88 11.26 4.15
CA LYS A 189 12.20 11.97 5.25
C LYS A 189 11.06 11.19 5.89
N GLU A 190 10.26 10.47 5.10
CA GLU A 190 9.05 9.77 5.58
C GLU A 190 9.35 8.37 6.13
N ASN A 191 10.24 7.63 5.48
CA ASN A 191 10.50 6.21 5.74
C ASN A 191 11.90 5.92 6.29
N GLY A 192 12.82 6.89 6.18
CA GLY A 192 14.24 6.71 6.46
C GLY A 192 15.05 6.38 5.19
N SER A 193 16.31 6.81 5.20
CA SER A 193 17.24 6.62 4.08
C SER A 193 17.48 5.13 3.80
N GLY A 194 17.28 4.69 2.57
CA GLY A 194 17.50 3.29 2.13
C GLY A 194 16.49 2.26 2.65
N MET A 195 15.48 2.66 3.41
CA MET A 195 14.53 1.73 4.02
C MET A 195 13.51 1.22 2.99
N PRO A 196 13.08 -0.05 3.06
CA PRO A 196 12.00 -0.51 2.21
C PRO A 196 10.70 0.25 2.53
N GLU A 197 9.93 0.57 1.50
CA GLU A 197 8.54 1.00 1.70
C GLU A 197 7.83 -0.12 2.47
N GLY A 198 7.26 0.21 3.63
CA GLY A 198 6.56 -0.78 4.44
C GLY A 198 5.55 -1.52 3.58
N ASP A 199 5.52 -2.85 3.69
CA ASP A 199 4.62 -3.70 2.92
C ASP A 199 3.24 -3.07 2.92
N LYS A 200 2.71 -2.78 1.71
CA LYS A 200 1.32 -2.33 1.56
C LYS A 200 0.50 -3.33 2.36
N LYS A 201 -0.14 -2.88 3.45
CA LYS A 201 -0.93 -3.74 4.32
C LYS A 201 -1.88 -4.52 3.43
N LEU A 202 -1.55 -5.80 3.20
CA LEU A 202 -2.41 -6.73 2.50
C LEU A 202 -3.59 -6.91 3.44
N THR A 203 -4.60 -6.06 3.26
CA THR A 203 -5.86 -6.20 3.96
C THR A 203 -6.40 -7.52 3.45
N ARG A 204 -6.31 -8.59 4.26
CA ARG A 204 -6.98 -9.85 3.93
C ARG A 204 -8.45 -9.50 3.74
N GLU A 205 -8.92 -9.62 2.51
CA GLU A 205 -10.34 -9.62 2.21
C GLU A 205 -10.91 -10.84 2.93
N LYS A 206 -11.41 -10.62 4.14
CA LYS A 206 -11.91 -11.70 5.02
C LYS A 206 -13.20 -12.31 4.48
N GLN A 207 -13.76 -11.77 3.40
CA GLN A 207 -15.05 -12.15 2.85
C GLN A 207 -14.86 -12.84 1.50
N CYS A 208 -15.58 -13.94 1.30
CA CYS A 208 -15.59 -14.64 0.03
C CYS A 208 -16.38 -13.81 -1.00
N PRO A 209 -15.76 -13.35 -2.11
CA PRO A 209 -16.41 -12.47 -3.08
C PRO A 209 -17.68 -13.10 -3.65
N LEU A 210 -17.65 -14.40 -3.96
CA LEU A 210 -18.81 -15.13 -4.48
C LEU A 210 -20.03 -15.09 -3.55
N LYS A 211 -19.82 -15.17 -2.23
CA LYS A 211 -20.92 -15.11 -1.26
C LYS A 211 -21.47 -13.70 -1.10
N THR A 212 -20.60 -12.70 -1.21
CA THR A 212 -20.99 -11.29 -1.18
C THR A 212 -21.79 -10.94 -2.43
N ASP A 213 -21.33 -11.36 -3.61
CA ASP A 213 -21.99 -11.11 -4.89
C ASP A 213 -23.36 -11.78 -4.95
N HIS A 214 -23.48 -13.02 -4.49
CA HIS A 214 -24.77 -13.71 -4.41
C HIS A 214 -25.79 -12.93 -3.56
N PHE A 215 -25.36 -12.44 -2.39
CA PHE A 215 -26.22 -11.62 -1.54
C PHE A 215 -26.53 -10.25 -2.18
N MET A 216 -25.54 -9.61 -2.80
CA MET A 216 -25.73 -8.34 -3.52
C MET A 216 -26.72 -8.46 -4.68
N GLY A 217 -26.69 -9.58 -5.41
CA GLY A 217 -27.65 -9.89 -6.46
C GLY A 217 -29.06 -10.07 -5.89
N PHE A 218 -29.20 -10.82 -4.80
CA PHE A 218 -30.49 -11.03 -4.13
C PHE A 218 -31.14 -9.72 -3.69
N ILE A 219 -30.39 -8.84 -3.00
CA ILE A 219 -30.96 -7.58 -2.47
C ILE A 219 -31.22 -6.51 -3.54
N SER A 220 -30.65 -6.69 -4.72
CA SER A 220 -30.83 -5.80 -5.88
C SER A 220 -32.01 -6.22 -6.76
N GLN A 221 -32.70 -7.31 -6.42
CA GLN A 221 -33.88 -7.74 -7.17
C GLN A 221 -34.99 -6.66 -7.12
N PRO A 222 -35.72 -6.41 -8.23
CA PRO A 222 -36.77 -5.40 -8.31
C PRO A 222 -37.89 -5.55 -7.28
N HIS A 223 -38.09 -6.77 -6.75
CA HIS A 223 -39.06 -7.04 -5.69
C HIS A 223 -38.70 -6.37 -4.36
N PHE A 224 -37.40 -6.16 -4.10
CA PHE A 224 -36.88 -5.59 -2.86
C PHE A 224 -36.43 -4.13 -3.01
N LEU A 225 -36.27 -3.65 -4.24
CA LEU A 225 -35.75 -2.33 -4.57
C LEU A 225 -36.73 -1.59 -5.48
N GLN A 226 -37.04 -0.34 -5.14
CA GLN A 226 -37.88 0.53 -5.94
C GLN A 226 -37.15 1.84 -6.20
N ASP A 227 -37.13 2.28 -7.46
CA ASP A 227 -36.54 3.56 -7.81
C ASP A 227 -37.43 4.72 -7.38
N VAL A 228 -36.80 5.81 -6.97
CA VAL A 228 -37.47 7.04 -6.56
C VAL A 228 -37.50 7.99 -7.75
N ALA A 229 -38.64 8.64 -7.98
CA ALA A 229 -38.80 9.65 -9.03
C ALA A 229 -37.93 10.91 -8.83
N TYR A 230 -37.35 11.09 -7.63
CA TYR A 230 -36.56 12.26 -7.28
C TYR A 230 -35.25 11.89 -6.54
N GLY A 231 -34.19 12.60 -6.93
CA GLY A 231 -32.86 12.50 -6.37
C GLY A 231 -31.98 11.48 -7.09
N THR A 232 -30.81 11.94 -7.52
CA THR A 232 -29.78 11.14 -8.21
C THR A 232 -28.46 11.24 -7.47
N LYS A 233 -27.69 10.16 -7.44
CA LYS A 233 -26.30 10.13 -6.95
C LYS A 233 -25.34 10.09 -8.12
N THR A 234 -24.34 10.96 -8.09
CA THR A 234 -23.25 10.95 -9.08
C THR A 234 -22.05 10.19 -8.53
N ILE A 235 -21.60 9.17 -9.24
CA ILE A 235 -20.36 8.44 -8.94
C ILE A 235 -19.32 8.82 -9.99
N LYS A 236 -18.19 9.39 -9.55
CA LYS A 236 -17.06 9.67 -10.44
C LYS A 236 -16.13 8.46 -10.45
N LEU A 237 -15.94 7.88 -11.63
CA LEU A 237 -15.02 6.78 -11.85
C LEU A 237 -13.58 7.30 -11.88
N SER A 238 -12.61 6.43 -11.62
CA SER A 238 -11.17 6.71 -11.74
C SER A 238 -10.77 7.10 -13.17
N THR A 239 -11.57 6.73 -14.17
CA THR A 239 -11.45 7.13 -15.58
C THR A 239 -11.91 8.58 -15.84
N GLY A 240 -12.49 9.25 -14.85
CA GLY A 240 -13.02 10.61 -14.96
C GLY A 240 -14.49 10.68 -15.40
N VAL A 241 -15.08 9.57 -15.84
CA VAL A 241 -16.50 9.49 -16.22
C VAL A 241 -17.41 9.65 -14.99
N ILE A 242 -18.49 10.41 -15.13
CA ILE A 242 -19.48 10.64 -14.08
C ILE A 242 -20.73 9.82 -14.41
N LEU A 243 -21.11 8.90 -13.53
CA LEU A 243 -22.31 8.07 -13.64
C LEU A 243 -23.40 8.62 -12.71
N THR A 244 -24.57 8.95 -13.26
CA THR A 244 -25.75 9.36 -12.50
C THR A 244 -26.66 8.15 -12.24
N ILE A 245 -26.86 7.78 -10.98
CA ILE A 245 -27.71 6.67 -10.55
C ILE A 245 -28.93 7.23 -9.81
N PRO A 246 -30.16 6.80 -10.10
CA PRO A 246 -31.34 7.19 -9.34
C PRO A 246 -31.22 6.74 -7.89
N ASN A 247 -31.84 7.49 -6.97
CA ASN A 247 -32.01 7.01 -5.60
C ASN A 247 -33.00 5.85 -5.60
N CYS A 248 -32.72 4.83 -4.78
CA CYS A 248 -33.59 3.68 -4.62
C CYS A 248 -34.06 3.56 -3.15
N ILE A 249 -35.30 3.14 -2.98
CA ILE A 249 -35.91 2.75 -1.71
C ILE A 249 -35.93 1.24 -1.61
N ARG A 250 -35.54 0.72 -0.44
CA ARG A 250 -35.72 -0.69 -0.12
C ARG A 250 -37.12 -0.90 0.44
N THR A 251 -37.90 -1.79 -0.19
CA THR A 251 -39.31 -2.05 0.16
C THR A 251 -39.44 -2.90 1.41
N VAL A 252 -38.43 -3.75 1.70
CA VAL A 252 -38.41 -4.70 2.82
C VAL A 252 -37.39 -4.29 3.89
N ILE A 253 -37.74 -4.47 5.16
CA ILE A 253 -36.85 -4.21 6.30
C ILE A 253 -35.70 -5.24 6.32
N HIS A 254 -34.51 -4.80 6.73
CA HIS A 254 -33.28 -5.62 6.75
C HIS A 254 -33.45 -6.99 7.40
N THR A 255 -34.11 -7.09 8.56
CA THR A 255 -34.34 -8.37 9.26
C THR A 255 -35.12 -9.36 8.38
N ARG A 256 -36.26 -8.93 7.84
CA ARG A 256 -37.09 -9.77 6.95
C ARG A 256 -36.37 -10.14 5.66
N LEU A 257 -35.51 -9.25 5.16
CA LEU A 257 -34.71 -9.52 3.97
C LEU A 257 -33.65 -10.60 4.23
N ILE A 258 -33.04 -10.60 5.41
CA ILE A 258 -32.11 -11.66 5.80
C ILE A 258 -32.86 -12.97 6.02
N ASP A 259 -34.03 -12.97 6.66
CA ASP A 259 -34.85 -14.17 6.85
C ASP A 259 -35.32 -14.79 5.52
N THR A 260 -35.68 -13.96 4.55
CA THR A 260 -36.05 -14.43 3.21
C THR A 260 -34.85 -14.96 2.45
N TYR A 261 -33.69 -14.31 2.58
CA TYR A 261 -32.44 -14.79 2.00
C TYR A 261 -31.98 -16.13 2.58
N THR A 262 -32.07 -16.34 3.89
CA THR A 262 -31.67 -17.62 4.52
C THR A 262 -32.58 -18.77 4.09
N LYS A 263 -33.89 -18.52 3.96
CA LYS A 263 -34.84 -19.48 3.40
C LYS A 263 -34.51 -19.82 1.94
N PHE A 264 -34.32 -18.80 1.12
CA PHE A 264 -33.91 -18.98 -0.27
C PHE A 264 -32.61 -19.78 -0.39
N CYS A 265 -31.59 -19.48 0.43
CA CYS A 265 -30.33 -20.23 0.47
C CYS A 265 -30.52 -21.70 0.85
N SER A 266 -31.49 -22.00 1.71
CA SER A 266 -31.82 -23.37 2.11
C SER A 266 -32.44 -24.16 0.96
N GLU A 267 -33.22 -23.52 0.08
CA GLU A 267 -33.82 -24.14 -1.10
C GLU A 267 -32.77 -24.45 -2.19
N ILE A 268 -31.83 -23.53 -2.41
CA ILE A 268 -30.77 -23.69 -3.43
C ILE A 268 -29.53 -24.44 -2.91
N ASN A 269 -29.55 -24.97 -1.68
CA ASN A 269 -28.42 -25.61 -1.00
C ASN A 269 -27.15 -24.75 -0.96
N PHE A 270 -27.31 -23.45 -0.75
CA PHE A 270 -26.20 -22.50 -0.66
C PHE A 270 -25.87 -22.17 0.80
N ILE A 271 -24.58 -22.05 1.13
CA ILE A 271 -24.14 -21.68 2.49
C ILE A 271 -23.92 -20.16 2.57
N PRO A 272 -24.84 -19.40 3.20
CA PRO A 272 -24.75 -17.95 3.26
C PRO A 272 -23.60 -17.47 4.17
N LEU A 273 -23.37 -16.15 4.16
CA LEU A 273 -22.52 -15.48 5.14
C LEU A 273 -23.20 -15.43 6.51
N SER A 274 -22.41 -15.22 7.57
CA SER A 274 -22.98 -15.00 8.90
C SER A 274 -23.95 -13.82 8.91
N GLU A 275 -25.02 -13.94 9.69
CA GLU A 275 -26.09 -12.94 9.80
C GLU A 275 -25.54 -11.53 10.12
N ARG A 276 -24.58 -11.45 11.05
CA ARG A 276 -23.88 -10.19 11.40
C ARG A 276 -23.20 -9.54 10.18
N THR A 277 -22.62 -10.36 9.30
CA THR A 277 -21.98 -9.87 8.08
C THR A 277 -23.00 -9.39 7.08
N LEU A 278 -24.12 -10.10 6.93
CA LEU A 278 -25.24 -9.68 6.05
C LEU A 278 -25.84 -8.34 6.51
N PHE A 279 -26.07 -8.16 7.81
CA PHE A 279 -26.49 -6.87 8.37
C PHE A 279 -25.47 -5.76 8.10
N ARG A 280 -24.17 -6.07 8.21
CA ARG A 280 -23.12 -5.09 7.91
C ARG A 280 -23.12 -4.67 6.45
N ILE A 281 -23.31 -5.62 5.52
CA ILE A 281 -23.46 -5.34 4.09
C ILE A 281 -24.68 -4.45 3.86
N LEU A 282 -25.82 -4.76 4.47
CA LEU A 282 -27.04 -3.96 4.35
C LEU A 282 -26.91 -2.54 4.90
N ASN A 283 -26.08 -2.35 5.94
CA ASN A 283 -25.78 -1.01 6.47
C ASN A 283 -24.85 -0.21 5.55
N LEU A 284 -23.91 -0.87 4.86
CA LEU A 284 -23.06 -0.22 3.85
C LEU A 284 -23.84 0.12 2.58
N CYS A 285 -24.72 -0.79 2.14
CA CYS A 285 -25.65 -0.60 1.03
C CYS A 285 -26.90 0.16 1.50
N ALA A 286 -26.66 1.38 1.98
CA ALA A 286 -27.68 2.28 2.49
C ALA A 286 -28.62 2.71 1.37
N ALA A 287 -29.77 2.04 1.31
CA ALA A 287 -30.93 2.46 0.55
C ALA A 287 -31.92 3.15 1.49
N SER A 288 -32.71 4.09 0.96
CA SER A 288 -33.74 4.75 1.75
C SER A 288 -34.75 3.72 2.26
N LYS A 289 -35.10 3.79 3.54
CA LYS A 289 -36.16 2.96 4.14
C LYS A 289 -37.51 3.57 3.77
N ARG A 290 -38.51 2.73 3.45
CA ARG A 290 -39.90 3.16 3.32
C ARG A 290 -40.40 3.66 4.70
N LYS A 291 -40.49 4.98 4.89
CA LYS A 291 -40.94 5.60 6.15
C LYS A 291 -42.43 5.97 6.15
N ASN A 292 -43.02 6.18 4.97
CA ASN A 292 -44.45 6.47 4.79
C ASN A 292 -44.90 5.99 3.39
N LEU A 293 -46.16 5.55 3.25
CA LEU A 293 -46.79 5.28 1.96
C LEU A 293 -47.13 6.58 1.21
N ALA A 294 -47.44 7.64 1.96
CA ALA A 294 -47.88 8.91 1.41
C ALA A 294 -46.72 9.61 0.68
N GLY A 295 -46.75 9.58 -0.65
CA GLY A 295 -45.85 10.37 -1.50
C GLY A 295 -45.14 9.61 -2.62
N LEU A 296 -45.18 8.27 -2.63
CA LEU A 296 -44.63 7.46 -3.72
C LEU A 296 -45.72 6.98 -4.71
N ASP A 297 -46.97 6.93 -4.24
CA ASP A 297 -48.08 6.28 -4.93
C ASP A 297 -48.88 7.24 -5.83
N SER A 298 -48.30 8.25 -6.49
CA SER A 298 -49.13 9.19 -7.29
C SER A 298 -49.95 8.46 -8.37
N MET A 299 -49.38 7.45 -9.04
CA MET A 299 -50.09 6.67 -10.05
C MET A 299 -50.98 5.56 -9.46
N MET A 300 -50.54 4.86 -8.41
CA MET A 300 -51.37 3.83 -7.77
C MET A 300 -52.56 4.44 -7.01
N GLN A 301 -52.38 5.61 -6.41
CA GLN A 301 -53.45 6.40 -5.80
C GLN A 301 -54.42 6.89 -6.87
N ALA A 302 -53.92 7.47 -7.97
CA ALA A 302 -54.78 7.90 -9.08
C ALA A 302 -55.58 6.72 -9.69
N GLY A 303 -54.96 5.56 -9.84
CA GLY A 303 -55.65 4.34 -10.28
C GLY A 303 -56.70 3.86 -9.27
N THR A 304 -56.37 3.87 -7.98
CA THR A 304 -57.33 3.51 -6.91
C THR A 304 -58.50 4.48 -6.86
N ASP A 305 -58.24 5.79 -7.00
CA ASP A 305 -59.27 6.84 -7.04
C ASP A 305 -60.15 6.70 -8.29
N ALA A 306 -59.59 6.28 -9.44
CA ALA A 306 -60.36 5.99 -10.65
C ALA A 306 -61.33 4.80 -10.44
N PHE A 307 -60.89 3.73 -9.78
CA PHE A 307 -61.77 2.61 -9.43
C PHE A 307 -62.86 3.02 -8.43
N LEU A 308 -62.56 3.88 -7.46
CA LEU A 308 -63.57 4.43 -6.55
C LEU A 308 -64.62 5.26 -7.31
N LYS A 309 -64.21 6.07 -8.29
CA LYS A 309 -65.14 6.81 -9.17
C LYS A 309 -65.99 5.88 -10.02
N LEU A 310 -65.44 4.78 -10.53
CA LEU A 310 -66.22 3.78 -11.28
C LEU A 310 -67.27 3.09 -10.40
N GLU A 311 -66.93 2.79 -9.14
CA GLU A 311 -67.90 2.28 -8.16
C GLU A 311 -68.98 3.32 -7.86
N GLU A 312 -68.63 4.59 -7.74
CA GLU A 312 -69.58 5.69 -7.52
C GLU A 312 -70.54 5.87 -8.72
N ILE A 313 -70.01 5.89 -9.95
CA ILE A 313 -70.81 5.98 -11.18
C ILE A 313 -71.76 4.78 -11.29
N ARG A 314 -71.29 3.57 -10.95
CA ARG A 314 -72.15 2.38 -10.91
C ARG A 314 -73.33 2.56 -9.95
N VAL A 315 -73.07 3.06 -8.74
CA VAL A 315 -74.14 3.30 -7.75
C VAL A 315 -75.12 4.37 -8.26
N GLN A 316 -74.63 5.40 -8.95
CA GLN A 316 -75.47 6.44 -9.54
C GLN A 316 -76.32 5.96 -10.73
N LEU A 317 -75.85 4.99 -11.51
CA LEU A 317 -76.59 4.41 -12.65
C LEU A 317 -77.72 3.45 -12.20
N GLY A 318 -77.69 2.96 -10.96
CA GLY A 318 -78.72 2.09 -10.38
C GLY A 318 -78.77 0.67 -10.97
N ASP A 319 -79.43 -0.25 -10.26
CA ASP A 319 -79.56 -1.67 -10.61
C ASP A 319 -80.39 -1.94 -11.90
N VAL A 320 -80.85 -0.90 -12.58
CA VAL A 320 -81.65 -1.02 -13.82
C VAL A 320 -80.77 -1.28 -15.04
N PHE A 321 -79.48 -0.93 -14.99
CA PHE A 321 -78.56 -1.03 -16.13
C PHE A 321 -77.34 -1.92 -15.91
N VAL A 322 -77.03 -2.30 -14.66
CA VAL A 322 -75.84 -3.09 -14.32
C VAL A 322 -76.24 -4.23 -13.42
N ASP A 323 -76.17 -5.46 -13.93
CA ASP A 323 -76.43 -6.68 -13.18
C ASP A 323 -75.53 -6.77 -11.92
N SER A 324 -75.95 -7.55 -10.93
CA SER A 324 -75.21 -7.77 -9.68
C SER A 324 -73.77 -8.28 -9.90
N THR A 325 -73.51 -8.89 -11.07
CA THR A 325 -72.20 -9.37 -11.53
C THR A 325 -71.17 -8.25 -11.73
N GLY A 326 -71.60 -7.06 -12.19
CA GLY A 326 -70.68 -5.95 -12.48
C GLY A 326 -69.96 -5.38 -11.26
N LYS A 327 -70.44 -5.67 -10.04
CA LYS A 327 -69.75 -5.29 -8.79
C LYS A 327 -68.53 -6.17 -8.55
N ASP A 328 -68.68 -7.46 -8.78
CA ASP A 328 -67.61 -8.44 -8.59
C ASP A 328 -66.55 -8.27 -9.68
N ASP A 329 -66.96 -7.96 -10.91
CA ASP A 329 -66.04 -7.70 -12.03
C ASP A 329 -65.11 -6.50 -11.79
N ILE A 330 -65.61 -5.38 -11.27
CA ILE A 330 -64.78 -4.19 -10.97
C ILE A 330 -63.79 -4.50 -9.85
N GLN A 331 -64.23 -5.23 -8.82
CA GLN A 331 -63.39 -5.61 -7.68
C GLN A 331 -62.33 -6.64 -8.09
N ASP A 332 -62.67 -7.59 -8.95
CA ASP A 332 -61.75 -8.61 -9.43
C ASP A 332 -60.74 -8.04 -10.42
N CYS A 333 -61.16 -7.11 -11.29
CA CYS A 333 -60.24 -6.34 -12.13
C CYS A 333 -59.24 -5.52 -11.28
N LYS A 334 -59.73 -4.87 -10.21
CA LYS A 334 -58.87 -4.13 -9.27
C LYS A 334 -57.85 -5.04 -8.56
N LYS A 335 -58.27 -6.24 -8.14
CA LYS A 335 -57.37 -7.22 -7.51
C LYS A 335 -56.32 -7.73 -8.51
N TYR A 336 -56.75 -8.06 -9.72
CA TYR A 336 -55.90 -8.54 -10.80
C TYR A 336 -54.80 -7.51 -11.13
N ILE A 337 -55.16 -6.24 -11.36
CA ILE A 337 -54.19 -5.18 -11.68
C ILE A 337 -53.21 -4.95 -10.52
N LYS A 338 -53.66 -5.09 -9.27
CA LYS A 338 -52.83 -4.84 -8.09
C LYS A 338 -51.82 -5.97 -7.79
N GLY A 339 -52.20 -7.22 -8.06
CA GLY A 339 -51.41 -8.41 -7.73
C GLY A 339 -50.83 -9.06 -8.98
N ASP A 340 -51.71 -9.73 -9.72
CA ASP A 340 -51.34 -10.72 -10.74
C ASP A 340 -50.86 -10.10 -12.04
N PHE A 341 -51.25 -8.86 -12.35
CA PHE A 341 -50.78 -8.19 -13.57
C PHE A 341 -49.25 -8.12 -13.67
N LYS A 342 -48.55 -7.99 -12.53
CA LYS A 342 -47.07 -7.91 -12.50
C LYS A 342 -46.39 -9.23 -12.86
N THR A 343 -47.06 -10.37 -12.67
CA THR A 343 -46.48 -11.69 -12.98
C THR A 343 -46.67 -12.05 -14.45
N HIS A 344 -47.51 -11.31 -15.18
CA HIS A 344 -47.80 -11.49 -16.60
C HIS A 344 -46.98 -10.60 -17.53
N LEU A 345 -46.09 -9.74 -16.99
CA LEU A 345 -45.20 -8.91 -17.79
C LEU A 345 -43.94 -9.70 -18.17
N GLU A 346 -43.71 -9.87 -19.47
CA GLU A 346 -42.50 -10.47 -20.01
C GLU A 346 -41.44 -9.41 -20.32
N MET A 347 -40.16 -9.81 -20.39
CA MET A 347 -39.03 -8.90 -20.65
C MET A 347 -39.10 -8.22 -22.02
N SER A 348 -39.91 -8.75 -22.95
CA SER A 348 -40.16 -8.19 -24.28
C SER A 348 -41.31 -7.20 -24.32
N ASP A 349 -42.05 -7.01 -23.22
CA ASP A 349 -43.18 -6.09 -23.18
C ASP A 349 -42.69 -4.65 -23.06
N ASN A 350 -43.06 -3.82 -24.03
CA ASN A 350 -42.76 -2.39 -24.02
C ASN A 350 -43.59 -1.69 -22.93
N CYS A 351 -43.04 -1.60 -21.73
CA CYS A 351 -43.55 -0.68 -20.72
C CYS A 351 -43.11 0.74 -21.08
N SER A 352 -44.05 1.69 -21.14
CA SER A 352 -43.83 3.09 -21.52
C SER A 352 -42.96 3.92 -20.54
N PHE A 353 -42.31 3.26 -19.59
CA PHE A 353 -41.44 3.86 -18.57
C PHE A 353 -40.01 3.31 -18.59
N HIS A 354 -39.57 2.72 -19.71
CA HIS A 354 -38.17 2.37 -19.89
C HIS A 354 -37.32 3.53 -20.40
#